data_AF-A0A424YYB5-F1
#
_entry.id   AF-A0A424YYB5-F1
#
_cell.length_a   1.000
_cell.length_b   1.000
_cell.length_c   1.000
_cell.angle_alpha   90.00
_cell.angle_beta   90.00
_cell.angle_gamma   90.00
#
_symmetry.space_group_name_H-M   'P 1'
#
loop_
_entity.id
_entity.type
_entity.pdbx_description
1 polymer ?
#
loop_
_entity_poly.entity_id
_entity_poly.type
_entity_poly.pdbx_seq_one_letter_code
_entity_poly.pdbx_strand_id
1 'polypeptide(L)' 'MNNPLISIIIPIYNVESYLKECLDSVVNQSYANLDIILYYLKKMNSVYYFNKILVFNVSYSF' A
#
# COMPACT_ATOMS: atom_id res chain seq x y z
N MET A 1 7.59 -12.49 -22.04
CA MET A 1 6.40 -12.82 -21.23
C MET A 1 5.72 -11.52 -20.83
N ASN A 2 4.40 -11.45 -20.86
CA ASN A 2 3.69 -10.27 -20.34
C ASN A 2 3.98 -10.16 -18.83
N ASN A 3 4.42 -8.98 -18.41
CA ASN A 3 4.65 -8.62 -17.01
C ASN A 3 3.55 -7.62 -16.62
N PRO A 4 2.30 -8.05 -16.40
CA PRO A 4 1.20 -7.12 -16.15
C PRO A 4 1.43 -6.29 -14.89
N LEU A 5 1.07 -5.01 -14.92
CA LEU A 5 1.10 -4.21 -13.69
C LEU A 5 0.04 -4.73 -12.72
N ILE A 6 0.42 -5.00 -11.47
CA ILE A 6 -0.51 -5.37 -10.40
C ILE A 6 -0.60 -4.21 -9.42
N SER A 7 -1.78 -3.63 -9.28
CA SER A 7 -2.03 -2.56 -8.31
C SER A 7 -2.62 -3.11 -7.01
N ILE A 8 -1.97 -2.82 -5.88
CA ILE A 8 -2.36 -3.25 -4.54
C ILE A 8 -2.85 -2.02 -3.77
N ILE A 9 -4.11 -2.04 -3.34
CA ILE A 9 -4.70 -0.99 -2.51
C ILE A 9 -4.72 -1.45 -1.05
N ILE A 10 -4.03 -0.72 -0.17
CA ILE A 10 -3.92 -1.04 1.26
C ILE A 10 -4.63 0.06 2.06
N PRO A 11 -5.86 -0.20 2.55
CA PRO A 11 -6.54 0.71 3.48
C PRO A 11 -5.90 0.62 4.87
N ILE A 12 -5.60 1.78 5.45
CA ILE A 12 -4.94 1.91 6.74
C ILE A 12 -5.90 2.59 7.69
N TYR A 13 -6.39 1.84 8.66
CA TYR A 13 -7.29 2.33 9.70
C TYR A 13 -6.86 1.82 11.07
N ASN A 14 -6.29 2.70 11.90
CA ASN A 14 -5.89 2.38 13.28
C ASN A 14 -4.94 1.16 13.40
N VAL A 15 -4.10 0.91 12.39
CA VAL A 15 -3.17 -0.24 12.29
C VAL A 15 -1.70 0.19 12.19
N GLU A 16 -1.35 1.35 12.76
CA GLU A 16 0.00 1.94 12.68
C GLU A 16 1.10 0.96 13.14
N SER A 17 0.79 0.10 14.12
CA SER A 17 1.73 -0.91 14.66
C SER A 17 2.11 -2.01 13.67
N TYR A 18 1.22 -2.41 12.76
CA TYR A 18 1.45 -3.51 11.81
C TYR A 18 1.75 -3.02 10.39
N LEU A 19 1.58 -1.72 10.16
CA LEU A 19 1.74 -1.14 8.84
C LEU A 19 3.14 -1.37 8.29
N LYS A 20 4.17 -1.25 9.13
CA LYS A 20 5.56 -1.47 8.71
C LYS A 20 5.76 -2.91 8.21
N GLU A 21 5.33 -3.91 8.98
CA GLU A 21 5.45 -5.32 8.61
C GLU A 21 4.67 -5.66 7.34
N CYS A 22 3.47 -5.07 7.18
CA CYS A 22 2.68 -5.20 5.96
C CYS A 22 3.42 -4.62 4.75
N LEU A 23 3.98 -3.41 4.87
CA LEU A 23 4.74 -2.78 3.80
C LEU A 23 6.01 -3.55 3.46
N ASP A 24 6.77 -3.99 4.47
CA ASP A 24 7.98 -4.80 4.30
C ASP A 24 7.64 -6.11 3.57
N SER A 25 6.50 -6.73 3.85
CA SER A 25 6.03 -7.93 3.15
C SER A 25 5.67 -7.66 1.68
N VAL A 26 4.95 -6.58 1.40
CA VAL A 26 4.51 -6.24 0.04
C VAL A 26 5.67 -5.79 -0.85
N VAL A 27 6.64 -5.07 -0.30
CA VAL A 27 7.82 -4.59 -1.05
C VAL A 27 8.78 -5.74 -1.38
N ASN A 28 8.86 -6.77 -0.55
CA ASN A 28 9.76 -7.93 -0.74
C ASN A 28 9.12 -9.10 -1.51
N GLN A 29 8.02 -8.88 -2.24
CA GLN A 29 7.42 -9.91 -3.09
C GLN A 29 8.34 -10.30 -4.26
N SER A 30 8.29 -11.56 -4.70
CA SER A 30 9.04 -12.04 -5.86
C SER A 30 8.58 -11.42 -7.18
N TYR A 31 7.36 -10.87 -7.21
CA TYR A 31 6.82 -10.15 -8.36
C TYR A 31 7.12 -8.65 -8.25
N ALA A 32 7.87 -8.11 -9.21
CA ALA A 32 8.38 -6.74 -9.11
C ALA A 32 7.48 -5.67 -9.73
N ASN A 33 6.54 -6.00 -10.64
CA ASN A 33 5.74 -4.99 -11.33
C ASN A 33 4.49 -4.62 -10.51
N LEU A 34 4.74 -3.95 -9.38
CA LEU A 34 3.73 -3.60 -8.39
C LEU A 34 3.52 -2.09 -8.30
N ASP A 35 2.24 -1.71 -8.20
CA ASP A 35 1.77 -0.36 -7.91
C ASP A 35 1.07 -0.38 -6.54
N ILE A 36 1.65 0.23 -5.51
CA ILE A 36 1.11 0.16 -4.15
C ILE A 36 0.45 1.49 -3.80
N ILE A 37 -0.83 1.46 -3.46
CA ILE A 37 -1.63 2.62 -3.06
C ILE A 37 -2.03 2.48 -1.61
N LEU A 38 -1.50 3.34 -0.75
CA LEU A 38 -1.89 3.42 0.65
C LEU A 38 -3.02 4.41 0.82
N TYR A 39 -4.08 4.02 1.53
CA TYR A 39 -5.25 4.84 1.78
C TYR A 39 -5.48 5.01 3.28
N TYR A 40 -5.11 6.16 3.84
CA TYR A 40 -5.23 6.43 5.27
C TYR A 40 -6.60 6.97 5.65
N LEU A 41 -7.26 6.26 6.55
CA LEU A 41 -8.52 6.65 7.18
C LEU A 41 -8.29 7.07 8.63
N LYS A 42 -8.82 8.24 8.98
CA LYS A 42 -8.91 8.70 10.36
C LYS A 42 -10.37 8.75 10.80
N LYS A 43 -10.71 8.11 11.92
CA LYS A 43 -12.05 8.22 12.51
C LYS A 43 -12.09 9.40 13.49
N MET A 44 -13.10 10.25 13.37
CA MET A 44 -13.47 11.24 14.38
C MET A 44 -14.99 11.17 14.61
N ASN A 45 -15.43 11.01 15.86
CA ASN A 45 -16.84 11.06 16.26
C ASN A 45 -17.80 10.23 15.37
N SER A 46 -17.41 8.99 15.04
CA SER A 46 -18.14 8.07 14.15
C SER A 46 -18.08 8.34 12.64
N VAL A 47 -17.38 9.38 12.19
CA VAL A 47 -17.16 9.68 10.76
C VAL A 47 -15.72 9.30 10.37
N TYR A 48 -15.56 8.68 9.20
CA TYR A 48 -14.26 8.37 8.61
C TYR A 48 -13.85 9.48 7.64
N TYR A 49 -12.64 10.00 7.82
CA TYR A 49 -12.05 11.02 6.96
C TYR A 49 -10.87 10.44 6.21
N PHE A 50 -10.81 10.79 4.93
CA PHE A 50 -9.64 10.57 4.11
C PHE A 50 -8.52 11.52 4.53
N ASN A 51 -7.35 10.99 4.87
CA ASN A 51 -6.22 11.80 5.33
C ASN A 51 -5.12 11.92 4.29
N LYS A 52 -4.72 10.82 3.64
CA LYS A 52 -3.56 10.79 2.76
C LYS A 52 -3.58 9.59 1.80
N ILE A 53 -3.16 9.83 0.55
CA ILE A 53 -2.78 8.79 -0.42
C ILE A 53 -1.28 8.83 -0.59
N LEU A 54 -0.64 7.66 -0.59
CA LEU A 54 0.75 7.48 -1.00
C LEU A 54 0.78 6.42 -2.10
N VAL A 55 1.45 6.72 -3.21
CA VAL A 55 1.61 5.81 -4.34
C VAL A 55 3.09 5.47 -4.48
N PHE A 56 3.39 4.18 -4.49
CA PHE A 56 4.75 3.67 -4.71
C PHE A 56 4.77 2.82 -5.97
N ASN A 57 5.61 3.21 -6.93
CA ASN A 57 5.99 2.36 -8.05
C ASN A 57 7.26 1.61 -7.64
N VAL A 58 7.16 0.29 -7.52
CA VAL A 58 8.34 -0.56 -7.34
C VAL A 58 8.75 -1.01 -8.72
N SER A 59 9.89 -0.56 -9.21
CA SER A 59 10.44 -0.97 -10.50
C SER A 59 11.88 -1.37 -10.31
N TYR A 60 12.13 -2.66 -10.07
CA TYR A 60 13.48 -3.20 -10.12
C TYR A 60 13.79 -3.64 -11.55
N SER A 61 14.77 -3.00 -12.18
CA SER A 61 15.43 -3.55 -13.37
C SER A 61 16.55 -4.47 -12.91
N PHE A 62 16.49 -5.75 -13.29
CA PHE A 62 17.66 -6.63 -13.28
C PHE A 62 18.49 -6.39 -14.55
#